data_AF-A0A4V3ICJ6-F1
#
_entry.id   AF-A0A4V3ICJ6-F1
#
_cell.length_a   1.000
_cell.length_b   1.000
_cell.length_c   1.000
_cell.angle_alpha   90.00
_cell.angle_beta   90.00
_cell.angle_gamma   90.00
#
_symmetry.space_group_name_H-M   'P 1'
#
loop_
_entity.id
_entity.type
_entity.pdbx_description
1 polymer ?
#
loop_
_entity_poly.entity_id
_entity_poly.type
_entity_poly.pdbx_seq_one_letter_code
_entity_poly.pdbx_strand_id
1 'polypeptide(L)'
;MLPPILCANSLFVKSYWAFVSRTASLQALHAQRSARLPNFITDKGELLGTEHFGWRPAIGTVFQGAGWQRCRVHFMRNVLAVIPKGSQDMVASIIRTLFAQPDREHIEKQFREVTTMLASSNPKVAAMLVDAQPDLLAFAAFPRRHWRQIWSTNPLERVNKEIKRRTDVVGVFPNAAALLRLAGSVLIEQHDEWEAGERRYFSEAPMLELATMNNPIEVIDEAVILPELAAA
;
A
#
# COMPACT_ATOMS: atom_id res chain seq x y z
N MET A 1 15.70 10.00 -11.50
CA MET A 1 14.85 8.89 -11.99
C MET A 1 14.01 8.39 -10.83
N LEU A 2 12.69 8.58 -10.90
CA LEU A 2 11.75 8.08 -9.89
C LEU A 2 11.37 6.63 -10.27
N PRO A 3 11.61 5.63 -9.40
CA PRO A 3 11.38 4.23 -9.76
C PRO A 3 9.92 3.79 -9.57
N PRO A 4 9.45 2.80 -10.35
CA PRO A 4 8.10 2.25 -10.26
C PRO A 4 7.88 1.46 -8.96
N ILE A 5 6.95 1.90 -8.12
CA ILE A 5 6.80 1.47 -6.70
C ILE A 5 6.18 0.04 -6.58
N LEU A 6 6.64 -0.93 -5.72
CA LEU A 6 6.21 -2.39 -5.69
C LEU A 6 5.81 -3.21 -4.36
N CYS A 7 4.85 -2.81 -3.48
CA CYS A 7 3.90 -3.62 -2.57
C CYS A 7 4.23 -4.92 -1.84
N ALA A 8 3.70 -4.90 -0.61
CA ALA A 8 3.03 -5.99 0.09
C ALA A 8 1.90 -5.52 1.04
N ASN A 9 1.13 -4.47 0.70
CA ASN A 9 -0.31 -4.46 0.98
C ASN A 9 -1.10 -5.35 -0.02
N SER A 10 -0.39 -6.03 -0.93
CA SER A 10 -0.90 -6.90 -1.99
C SER A 10 -0.05 -8.16 -2.18
N LEU A 11 0.64 -8.64 -1.14
CA LEU A 11 1.11 -10.04 -1.16
C LEU A 11 -0.11 -10.95 -1.37
N PHE A 12 -1.27 -10.61 -0.77
CA PHE A 12 -2.49 -11.34 -1.04
C PHE A 12 -2.98 -11.20 -2.50
N VAL A 13 -3.19 -9.98 -3.00
CA VAL A 13 -3.78 -9.79 -4.35
C VAL A 13 -2.82 -10.13 -5.50
N LYS A 14 -1.51 -9.86 -5.37
CA LYS A 14 -0.55 -10.08 -6.48
C LYS A 14 0.08 -11.47 -6.48
N SER A 15 0.25 -12.14 -5.33
CA SER A 15 0.55 -13.58 -5.35
C SER A 15 -0.65 -14.39 -5.85
N TYR A 16 -1.89 -13.95 -5.57
CA TYR A 16 -3.09 -14.56 -6.14
C TYR A 16 -3.17 -14.35 -7.66
N TRP A 17 -3.01 -13.12 -8.17
CA TRP A 17 -3.00 -12.87 -9.63
C TRP A 17 -1.87 -13.65 -10.33
N ALA A 18 -0.65 -13.62 -9.82
CA ALA A 18 0.49 -14.38 -10.37
C ALA A 18 0.42 -15.91 -10.20
N PHE A 19 -0.59 -16.42 -9.48
CA PHE A 19 -0.95 -17.83 -9.38
C PHE A 19 -2.07 -18.18 -10.36
N VAL A 20 -3.14 -17.37 -10.42
CA VAL A 20 -4.27 -17.52 -11.35
C VAL A 20 -3.84 -17.34 -12.82
N SER A 21 -2.86 -16.48 -13.12
CA SER A 21 -2.29 -16.35 -14.48
C SER A 21 -1.53 -17.60 -14.97
N ARG A 22 -1.24 -18.59 -14.10
CA ARG A 22 -0.51 -19.82 -14.50
C ARG A 22 -1.40 -20.90 -15.10
N THR A 23 -2.73 -20.75 -15.03
CA THR A 23 -3.70 -21.71 -15.57
C THR A 23 -4.39 -21.23 -16.86
N ALA A 24 -4.04 -20.05 -17.39
CA ALA A 24 -4.58 -19.51 -18.63
C ALA A 24 -3.49 -19.37 -19.72
N SER A 25 -3.54 -20.26 -20.72
CA SER A 25 -2.93 -20.22 -22.06
C SER A 25 -1.58 -19.49 -22.26
N LEU A 26 -0.55 -20.28 -22.62
CA LEU A 26 0.83 -19.87 -22.92
C LEU A 26 1.02 -18.75 -23.97
N GLN A 27 0.00 -18.39 -24.75
CA GLN A 27 0.09 -17.34 -25.78
C GLN A 27 -0.05 -15.92 -25.21
N ALA A 28 -0.70 -15.71 -24.06
CA ALA A 28 -0.80 -14.39 -23.42
C ALA A 28 0.51 -13.93 -22.75
N LEU A 29 1.40 -14.88 -22.44
CA LEU A 29 2.66 -14.68 -21.70
C LEU A 29 3.68 -13.77 -22.41
N HIS A 30 3.60 -13.65 -23.74
CA HIS A 30 4.45 -12.72 -24.49
C HIS A 30 3.93 -11.27 -24.47
N ALA A 31 2.62 -11.07 -24.40
CA ALA A 31 2.01 -9.73 -24.46
C ALA A 31 2.03 -9.00 -23.10
N GLN A 32 1.94 -9.73 -21.98
CA GLN A 32 1.88 -9.12 -20.63
C GLN A 32 3.24 -8.78 -20.01
N ARG A 33 4.37 -9.03 -20.70
CA ARG A 33 5.72 -8.73 -20.20
C ARG A 33 6.03 -7.24 -20.02
N SER A 34 5.18 -6.34 -20.54
CA SER A 34 5.38 -4.87 -20.55
C SER A 34 4.61 -4.11 -19.45
N ALA A 35 3.59 -4.70 -18.82
CA ALA A 35 2.67 -3.98 -17.91
C ALA A 35 3.20 -3.90 -16.46
N ARG A 36 4.21 -3.07 -16.22
CA ARG A 36 4.90 -2.89 -14.92
C ARG A 36 4.08 -2.07 -13.91
N LEU A 37 2.89 -2.54 -13.54
CA LEU A 37 2.00 -1.88 -12.57
C LEU A 37 2.66 -1.67 -11.21
N PRO A 38 2.45 -0.53 -10.54
CA PRO A 38 2.98 -0.36 -9.22
C PRO A 38 2.24 -1.23 -8.21
N ASN A 39 2.97 -1.63 -7.20
CA ASN A 39 2.50 -2.20 -5.97
C ASN A 39 2.90 -1.20 -4.78
N PHE A 40 2.27 -1.06 -3.59
CA PHE A 40 2.74 -0.23 -2.43
C PHE A 40 2.76 -0.90 -1.00
N ILE A 41 3.89 -1.04 -0.28
CA ILE A 41 3.96 -1.92 0.93
C ILE A 41 3.50 -1.21 2.21
N THR A 42 2.59 -1.80 2.99
CA THR A 42 2.31 -1.33 4.37
C THR A 42 2.48 -2.42 5.41
N ASP A 43 3.21 -2.14 6.49
CA ASP A 43 3.39 -3.07 7.61
C ASP A 43 2.28 -2.97 8.68
N LYS A 44 1.86 -4.11 9.25
CA LYS A 44 1.01 -4.19 10.45
C LYS A 44 1.83 -4.62 11.69
N GLY A 45 2.93 -3.92 11.95
CA GLY A 45 3.72 -4.07 13.18
C GLY A 45 2.94 -3.64 14.43
N GLU A 46 2.27 -4.60 15.05
CA GLU A 46 1.70 -4.47 16.38
C GLU A 46 2.75 -4.87 17.42
N LEU A 47 3.51 -3.89 17.92
CA LEU A 47 4.16 -3.83 19.24
C LEU A 47 5.02 -2.56 19.36
N LEU A 48 5.14 -2.05 20.58
CA LEU A 48 6.06 -0.95 20.91
C LEU A 48 7.52 -1.42 20.76
N GLY A 49 8.27 -0.81 19.85
CA GLY A 49 9.73 -0.93 19.81
C GLY A 49 10.32 -2.10 19.01
N THR A 50 9.51 -2.92 18.34
CA THR A 50 10.04 -3.94 17.41
C THR A 50 9.76 -3.56 15.96
N GLU A 51 10.73 -2.88 15.35
CA GLU A 51 10.95 -3.10 13.93
C GLU A 51 11.36 -4.56 13.78
N HIS A 52 10.55 -5.39 13.11
CA HIS A 52 10.99 -6.75 12.79
C HIS A 52 12.12 -6.64 11.76
N PHE A 53 13.36 -6.71 12.24
CA PHE A 53 14.61 -6.29 11.56
C PHE A 53 14.92 -6.94 10.19
N GLY A 54 14.11 -7.90 9.74
CA GLY A 54 14.28 -8.57 8.44
C GLY A 54 13.36 -8.07 7.31
N TRP A 55 12.20 -7.47 7.59
CA TRP A 55 11.17 -7.28 6.55
C TRP A 55 11.54 -6.23 5.51
N ARG A 56 11.97 -5.02 5.91
CA ARG A 56 12.38 -3.98 4.96
C ARG A 56 13.54 -4.42 4.04
N PRO A 57 14.63 -5.04 4.56
CA PRO A 57 15.67 -5.63 3.71
C PRO A 57 15.13 -6.74 2.78
N ALA A 58 14.36 -7.70 3.30
CA ALA A 58 13.81 -8.80 2.49
C ALA A 58 12.86 -8.31 1.39
N ILE A 59 12.05 -7.30 1.68
CA ILE A 59 11.22 -6.58 0.71
C ILE A 59 12.08 -5.97 -0.39
N GLY A 60 13.14 -5.25 -0.05
CA GLY A 60 14.04 -4.64 -1.03
C GLY A 60 14.77 -5.67 -1.90
N THR A 61 15.04 -6.87 -1.36
CA THR A 61 15.63 -7.98 -2.10
C THR A 61 14.65 -8.65 -3.07
N VAL A 62 13.42 -8.97 -2.62
CA VAL A 62 12.46 -9.77 -3.40
C VAL A 62 11.61 -8.92 -4.33
N PHE A 63 11.24 -7.70 -3.91
CA PHE A 63 10.36 -6.80 -4.64
C PHE A 63 11.13 -5.53 -5.04
N GLN A 64 12.04 -5.66 -6.00
CA GLN A 64 12.86 -4.53 -6.48
C GLN A 64 11.98 -3.39 -7.03
N GLY A 65 12.13 -2.19 -6.47
CA GLY A 65 11.21 -1.07 -6.71
C GLY A 65 10.12 -0.93 -5.64
N ALA A 66 10.02 -1.81 -4.64
CA ALA A 66 9.06 -1.70 -3.54
C ALA A 66 9.22 -0.40 -2.74
N GLY A 67 8.22 0.47 -2.83
CA GLY A 67 8.03 1.57 -1.89
C GLY A 67 7.44 1.01 -0.59
N TRP A 68 8.01 1.43 0.54
CA TRP A 68 7.56 1.06 1.88
C TRP A 68 6.79 2.22 2.53
N GLN A 69 5.81 1.87 3.35
CA GLN A 69 5.02 2.82 4.13
C GLN A 69 4.72 2.23 5.51
N ARG A 70 4.84 3.06 6.54
CA ARG A 70 4.40 2.73 7.89
C ARG A 70 2.87 2.87 8.00
N CYS A 71 2.18 1.82 8.46
CA CYS A 71 0.72 1.87 8.61
C CYS A 71 0.32 2.91 9.66
N ARG A 72 -0.54 3.86 9.26
CA ARG A 72 -1.00 4.96 10.13
C ARG A 72 -1.68 4.47 11.41
N VAL A 73 -2.43 3.35 11.35
CA VAL A 73 -3.23 2.85 12.49
C VAL A 73 -2.31 2.34 13.59
N HIS A 74 -1.28 1.57 13.24
CA HIS A 74 -0.29 1.07 14.18
C HIS A 74 0.62 2.20 14.68
N PHE A 75 1.02 3.12 13.80
CA PHE A 75 1.76 4.32 14.23
C PHE A 75 0.98 5.15 15.26
N MET A 76 -0.31 5.42 15.01
CA MET A 76 -1.17 6.12 15.97
C MET A 76 -1.35 5.32 17.28
N ARG A 77 -1.49 3.99 17.23
CA ARG A 77 -1.55 3.14 18.44
C ARG A 77 -0.27 3.28 19.28
N ASN A 78 0.90 3.26 18.63
CA ASN A 78 2.20 3.40 19.29
C ASN A 78 2.39 4.80 19.88
N VAL A 79 1.95 5.86 19.19
CA VAL A 79 1.95 7.24 19.72
C VAL A 79 1.03 7.36 20.94
N LEU A 80 -0.21 6.88 20.84
CA LEU A 80 -1.17 6.98 21.94
C LEU A 80 -0.73 6.19 23.18
N ALA A 81 -0.03 5.07 23.01
CA ALA A 81 0.50 4.28 24.11
C ALA A 81 1.59 5.00 24.94
N VAL A 82 2.19 6.08 24.44
CA VAL A 82 3.17 6.91 25.17
C VAL A 82 2.60 8.26 25.65
N ILE A 83 1.30 8.50 25.44
CA ILE A 83 0.61 9.75 25.80
C ILE A 83 -0.39 9.52 26.95
N PRO A 84 -0.41 10.37 28.00
CA PRO A 84 -1.41 10.30 29.06
C PRO A 84 -2.85 10.39 28.52
N LYS A 85 -3.77 9.55 29.03
CA LYS A 85 -5.14 9.43 28.49
C LYS A 85 -5.85 10.77 28.26
N GLY A 86 -5.70 11.74 29.17
CA GLY A 86 -6.36 13.05 29.07
C GLY A 86 -5.91 13.95 27.91
N SER A 87 -4.74 13.69 27.30
CA SER A 87 -4.23 14.46 26.13
C SER A 87 -4.24 13.67 24.83
N GLN A 88 -4.66 12.40 24.84
CA GLN A 88 -4.65 11.51 23.67
C GLN A 88 -5.46 12.05 22.49
N ASP A 89 -6.68 12.55 22.71
CA ASP A 89 -7.53 13.05 21.62
C ASP A 89 -6.98 14.32 20.96
N MET A 90 -6.33 15.18 21.74
CA MET A 90 -5.67 16.41 21.28
C MET A 90 -4.40 16.09 20.45
N VAL A 91 -3.52 15.22 20.95
CA VAL A 91 -2.35 14.77 20.19
C VAL A 91 -2.78 14.02 18.91
N ALA A 92 -3.85 13.23 18.98
CA ALA A 92 -4.38 12.54 17.81
C ALA A 92 -5.05 13.46 16.79
N SER A 93 -5.75 14.52 17.19
CA SER A 93 -6.33 15.50 16.25
C SER A 93 -5.23 16.25 15.51
N ILE A 94 -4.19 16.68 16.23
CA ILE A 94 -2.98 17.30 15.69
C ILE A 94 -2.32 16.40 14.63
N ILE A 95 -2.02 15.14 14.94
CA ILE A 95 -1.35 14.25 13.98
C ILE A 95 -2.26 13.91 12.78
N ARG A 96 -3.59 13.90 12.96
CA ARG A 96 -4.54 13.70 11.86
C ARG A 96 -4.50 14.85 10.83
N THR A 97 -4.09 16.07 11.19
CA THR A 97 -4.01 17.20 10.23
C THR A 97 -2.98 16.96 9.13
N LEU A 98 -1.92 16.19 9.40
CA LEU A 98 -0.89 15.79 8.41
C LEU A 98 -1.52 15.14 7.17
N PHE A 99 -2.62 14.44 7.36
CA PHE A 99 -3.29 13.65 6.33
C PHE A 99 -4.50 14.35 5.72
N ALA A 100 -4.86 15.55 6.19
CA ALA A 100 -5.94 16.36 5.62
C ALA A 100 -5.44 17.27 4.48
N GLN A 101 -4.13 17.55 4.43
CA GLN A 101 -3.49 18.50 3.53
C GLN A 101 -3.75 18.23 2.04
N PRO A 102 -3.85 19.26 1.17
CA PRO A 102 -4.22 19.13 -0.24
C PRO A 102 -3.19 18.42 -1.12
N ASP A 103 -1.89 18.67 -0.87
CA ASP A 103 -0.77 18.20 -1.68
C ASP A 103 0.48 17.96 -0.81
N ARG A 104 1.56 17.51 -1.44
CA ARG A 104 2.80 17.12 -0.76
C ARG A 104 3.50 18.29 -0.07
N GLU A 105 3.49 19.49 -0.64
CA GLU A 105 4.14 20.66 -0.05
C GLU A 105 3.43 21.06 1.26
N HIS A 106 2.10 21.06 1.24
CA HIS A 106 1.29 21.30 2.43
C HIS A 106 1.47 20.20 3.49
N ILE A 107 1.63 18.93 3.10
CA ILE A 107 2.01 17.85 4.03
C ILE A 107 3.34 18.17 4.70
N GLU A 108 4.38 18.48 3.93
CA GLU A 108 5.73 18.73 4.45
C GLU A 108 5.77 19.97 5.35
N LYS A 109 5.00 21.02 5.02
CA LYS A 109 4.81 22.20 5.87
C LYS A 109 4.10 21.86 7.18
N GLN A 110 2.92 21.23 7.10
CA GLN A 110 2.14 20.82 8.27
C GLN A 110 2.96 19.89 9.18
N PHE A 111 3.78 19.01 8.60
CA PHE A 111 4.67 18.13 9.34
C PHE A 111 5.67 18.92 10.18
N ARG A 112 6.38 19.89 9.60
CA ARG A 112 7.32 20.75 10.34
C ARG A 112 6.63 21.50 11.48
N GLU A 113 5.44 22.05 11.24
CA GLU A 113 4.66 22.76 12.27
C GLU A 113 4.24 21.83 13.41
N VAL A 114 3.68 20.66 13.08
CA VAL A 114 3.25 19.64 14.05
C VAL A 114 4.42 19.12 14.88
N THR A 115 5.56 18.78 14.25
CA THR A 115 6.75 18.33 15.00
C THR A 115 7.33 19.42 15.89
N THR A 116 7.31 20.68 15.46
CA THR A 116 7.80 21.81 16.26
C THR A 116 6.92 22.02 17.51
N MET A 117 5.60 22.01 17.34
CA MET A 117 4.64 22.14 18.44
C MET A 117 4.68 20.94 19.41
N LEU A 118 4.90 19.73 18.89
CA LEU A 118 5.04 18.53 19.72
C LEU A 118 6.43 18.42 20.37
N ALA A 119 7.47 19.08 19.86
CA ALA A 119 8.80 19.03 20.46
C ALA A 119 8.84 19.65 21.87
N SER A 120 8.09 20.73 22.11
CA SER A 120 8.01 21.38 23.42
C SER A 120 7.10 20.64 24.41
N SER A 121 5.98 20.10 23.93
CA SER A 121 4.93 19.51 24.77
C SER A 121 5.06 17.99 24.96
N ASN A 122 5.54 17.29 23.93
CA ASN A 122 5.57 15.82 23.83
C ASN A 122 6.82 15.36 23.04
N PRO A 123 8.06 15.68 23.48
CA PRO A 123 9.29 15.50 22.71
C PRO A 123 9.49 14.07 22.17
N LYS A 124 9.05 13.05 22.93
CA LYS A 124 9.07 11.65 22.49
C LYS A 124 8.22 11.40 21.24
N VAL A 125 7.04 12.02 21.14
CA VAL A 125 6.16 11.89 19.96
C VAL A 125 6.70 12.68 18.77
N ALA A 126 7.32 13.84 19.00
CA ALA A 126 8.02 14.56 17.94
C ALA A 126 9.16 13.71 17.36
N ALA A 127 9.98 13.07 18.20
CA ALA A 127 11.02 12.14 17.76
C ALA A 127 10.44 10.94 16.97
N MET A 128 9.36 10.32 17.45
CA MET A 128 8.67 9.23 16.74
C MET A 128 8.11 9.66 15.38
N LEU A 129 7.62 10.90 15.25
CA LEU A 129 7.16 11.45 13.97
C LEU A 129 8.34 11.65 13.00
N VAL A 130 9.44 12.25 13.46
CA VAL A 130 10.64 12.52 12.65
C VAL A 130 11.25 11.20 12.15
N ASP A 131 11.45 10.22 13.03
CA ASP A 131 11.92 8.88 12.67
C ASP A 131 11.03 8.22 11.62
N ALA A 132 9.71 8.27 11.82
CA ALA A 132 8.75 7.69 10.90
C ALA A 132 8.50 8.51 9.64
N GLN A 133 9.02 9.74 9.49
CA GLN A 133 8.63 10.68 8.42
C GLN A 133 8.69 10.09 6.99
N PRO A 134 9.82 9.54 6.51
CA PRO A 134 9.93 9.08 5.11
C PRO A 134 8.89 8.01 4.78
N ASP A 135 8.54 7.22 5.80
CA ASP A 135 7.70 6.04 5.68
C ASP A 135 6.23 6.32 6.00
N LEU A 136 5.94 7.29 6.87
CA LEU A 136 4.58 7.69 7.24
C LEU A 136 3.96 8.56 6.15
N LEU A 137 4.79 9.24 5.36
CA LEU A 137 4.39 10.15 4.29
C LEU A 137 4.65 9.61 2.88
N ALA A 138 5.13 8.38 2.72
CA ALA A 138 5.44 7.77 1.42
C ALA A 138 4.25 7.76 0.44
N PHE A 139 3.01 7.71 0.95
CA PHE A 139 1.79 7.88 0.14
C PHE A 139 1.77 9.18 -0.68
N ALA A 140 2.45 10.25 -0.23
CA ALA A 140 2.48 11.56 -0.88
C ALA A 140 3.33 11.58 -2.18
N ALA A 141 4.05 10.49 -2.47
CA ALA A 141 4.69 10.28 -3.77
C ALA A 141 3.68 9.89 -4.88
N PHE A 142 2.45 9.50 -4.51
CA PHE A 142 1.40 9.11 -5.44
C PHE A 142 0.48 10.28 -5.80
N PRO A 143 -0.36 10.15 -6.83
CA PRO A 143 -1.33 11.18 -7.19
C PRO A 143 -2.42 11.26 -6.11
N ARG A 144 -2.88 12.48 -5.82
CA ARG A 144 -3.82 12.81 -4.73
C ARG A 144 -5.04 11.89 -4.66
N ARG A 145 -5.58 11.45 -5.81
CA ARG A 145 -6.76 10.58 -5.91
C ARG A 145 -6.56 9.16 -5.40
N HIS A 146 -5.32 8.71 -5.19
CA HIS A 146 -4.97 7.39 -4.68
C HIS A 146 -4.66 7.36 -3.17
N TRP A 147 -4.39 8.52 -2.55
CA TRP A 147 -3.92 8.56 -1.15
C TRP A 147 -4.88 7.87 -0.19
N ARG A 148 -6.20 8.02 -0.42
CA ARG A 148 -7.22 7.42 0.46
C ARG A 148 -7.22 5.90 0.41
N GLN A 149 -6.96 5.31 -0.74
CA GLN A 149 -6.87 3.87 -0.96
C GLN A 149 -5.56 3.32 -0.40
N ILE A 150 -4.48 4.09 -0.59
CA ILE A 150 -3.10 3.74 -0.20
C ILE A 150 -2.94 3.67 1.33
N TRP A 151 -3.46 4.66 2.08
CA TRP A 151 -3.31 4.70 3.54
C TRP A 151 -4.42 3.98 4.32
N SER A 152 -5.43 3.43 3.65
CA SER A 152 -6.61 2.84 4.30
C SER A 152 -6.46 1.35 4.49
N THR A 153 -6.64 0.88 5.72
CA THR A 153 -6.63 -0.55 6.06
C THR A 153 -8.02 -1.20 6.02
N ASN A 154 -9.08 -0.43 5.71
CA ASN A 154 -10.46 -0.91 5.81
C ASN A 154 -10.79 -2.17 4.97
N PRO A 155 -10.35 -2.31 3.69
CA PRO A 155 -10.62 -3.54 2.93
C PRO A 155 -9.96 -4.76 3.56
N LEU A 156 -8.69 -4.63 3.97
CA LEU A 156 -7.94 -5.69 4.63
C LEU A 156 -8.54 -6.06 5.99
N GLU A 157 -9.03 -5.08 6.75
CA GLU A 157 -9.69 -5.31 8.04
C GLU A 157 -11.06 -5.98 7.88
N ARG A 158 -11.81 -5.69 6.81
CA ARG A 158 -13.01 -6.43 6.45
C ARG A 158 -12.70 -7.91 6.20
N VAL A 159 -11.69 -8.21 5.37
CA VAL A 159 -11.28 -9.58 5.04
C VAL A 159 -10.77 -10.33 6.27
N ASN A 160 -9.93 -9.70 7.09
CA ASN A 160 -9.43 -10.33 8.32
C ASN A 160 -10.56 -10.61 9.32
N LYS A 161 -11.57 -9.72 9.40
CA LYS A 161 -12.77 -9.93 10.23
C LYS A 161 -13.68 -11.03 9.66
N GLU A 162 -13.75 -11.18 8.34
CA GLU A 162 -14.45 -12.27 7.67
C GLU A 162 -13.82 -13.63 8.01
N ILE A 163 -12.50 -13.76 7.80
CA ILE A 163 -11.72 -14.96 8.17
C ILE A 163 -11.94 -15.29 9.64
N LYS A 164 -11.74 -14.30 10.53
CA LYS A 164 -11.93 -14.49 11.98
C LYS A 164 -13.34 -14.99 12.30
N ARG A 165 -14.39 -14.38 11.76
CA ARG A 165 -15.77 -14.82 12.03
C ARG A 165 -16.00 -16.27 11.61
N ARG A 166 -15.47 -16.70 10.46
CA ARG A 166 -15.63 -18.10 10.00
C ARG A 166 -14.77 -19.09 10.79
N THR A 167 -13.57 -18.70 11.24
CA THR A 167 -12.76 -19.55 12.12
C THR A 167 -13.37 -19.67 13.52
N ASP A 168 -13.95 -18.60 14.06
CA ASP A 168 -14.58 -18.57 15.38
C ASP A 168 -15.78 -19.56 15.47
N VAL A 169 -16.48 -19.82 14.35
CA VAL A 169 -17.56 -20.83 14.28
C VAL A 169 -17.04 -22.27 14.28
N VAL A 170 -15.85 -22.52 13.69
CA VAL A 170 -15.24 -23.87 13.69
C VAL A 170 -14.59 -24.19 15.04
N GLY A 171 -14.05 -23.19 15.72
CA GLY A 171 -13.40 -23.33 17.03
C GLY A 171 -12.03 -24.01 16.96
N VAL A 172 -11.99 -25.30 16.64
CA VAL A 172 -10.76 -26.10 16.57
C VAL A 172 -10.66 -26.82 15.23
N PHE A 173 -9.55 -26.64 14.52
CA PHE A 173 -9.28 -27.29 13.24
C PHE A 173 -8.50 -28.60 13.43
N PRO A 174 -8.81 -29.68 12.68
CA PRO A 174 -8.12 -30.96 12.80
C PRO A 174 -6.68 -30.95 12.26
N ASN A 175 -6.31 -29.96 11.42
CA ASN A 175 -4.95 -29.72 10.94
C ASN A 175 -4.87 -28.34 10.23
N ALA A 176 -3.65 -27.87 10.00
CA ALA A 176 -3.39 -26.60 9.31
C ALA A 176 -3.98 -26.55 7.88
N ALA A 177 -4.03 -27.67 7.15
CA ALA A 177 -4.60 -27.70 5.81
C ALA A 177 -6.13 -27.45 5.81
N ALA A 178 -6.85 -27.83 6.87
CA ALA A 178 -8.26 -27.50 7.03
C ALA A 178 -8.48 -25.98 7.24
N LEU A 179 -7.63 -25.34 8.04
CA LEU A 179 -7.64 -23.88 8.22
C LEU A 179 -7.32 -23.16 6.90
N LEU A 180 -6.29 -23.62 6.17
CA LEU A 180 -5.91 -23.05 4.87
C LEU A 180 -7.03 -23.17 3.83
N ARG A 181 -7.82 -24.27 3.82
CA ARG A 181 -8.98 -24.39 2.92
C ARG A 181 -10.08 -23.38 3.24
N LEU A 182 -10.41 -23.19 4.52
CA LEU A 182 -11.45 -22.21 4.93
C LEU A 182 -11.00 -20.76 4.70
N ALA A 183 -9.76 -20.42 5.06
CA ALA A 183 -9.20 -19.10 4.75
C ALA A 183 -9.13 -18.89 3.23
N GLY A 184 -8.68 -19.91 2.48
CA GLY A 184 -8.62 -19.88 1.02
C GLY A 184 -9.99 -19.66 0.37
N SER A 185 -11.06 -20.32 0.83
CA SER A 185 -12.40 -20.13 0.26
C SER A 185 -12.91 -18.71 0.48
N VAL A 186 -12.77 -18.16 1.70
CA VAL A 186 -13.08 -16.75 2.01
C VAL A 186 -12.37 -15.79 1.06
N LEU A 187 -11.12 -16.11 0.70
CA LEU A 187 -10.27 -15.24 -0.09
C LEU A 187 -10.54 -15.36 -1.60
N ILE A 188 -11.03 -16.51 -2.06
CA ILE A 188 -11.59 -16.70 -3.41
C ILE A 188 -12.93 -15.97 -3.52
N GLU A 189 -13.87 -16.20 -2.60
CA GLU A 189 -15.16 -15.48 -2.55
C GLU A 189 -14.95 -13.95 -2.53
N GLN A 190 -13.93 -13.48 -1.81
CA GLN A 190 -13.58 -12.08 -1.77
C GLN A 190 -12.98 -11.57 -3.10
N HIS A 191 -12.23 -12.39 -3.82
CA HIS A 191 -11.72 -12.06 -5.14
C HIS A 191 -12.88 -11.87 -6.13
N ASP A 192 -13.81 -12.82 -6.15
CA ASP A 192 -14.98 -12.82 -7.03
C ASP A 192 -15.86 -11.57 -6.76
N GLU A 193 -16.09 -11.21 -5.48
CA GLU A 193 -16.74 -9.94 -5.08
C GLU A 193 -16.04 -8.70 -5.67
N TRP A 194 -14.71 -8.69 -5.74
CA TRP A 194 -13.91 -7.55 -6.21
C TRP A 194 -13.78 -7.47 -7.72
N GLU A 195 -13.87 -8.60 -8.42
CA GLU A 195 -13.88 -8.68 -9.88
C GLU A 195 -15.26 -8.31 -10.44
N ALA A 196 -16.34 -8.91 -9.90
CA ALA A 196 -17.71 -8.73 -10.36
C ALA A 196 -18.38 -7.46 -9.81
N GLY A 197 -17.87 -6.88 -8.72
CA GLY A 197 -18.49 -5.73 -8.06
C GLY A 197 -18.41 -4.43 -8.86
N GLU A 198 -19.55 -3.77 -9.06
CA GLU A 198 -19.66 -2.45 -9.73
C GLU A 198 -18.73 -1.38 -9.14
N ARG A 199 -18.44 -1.46 -7.84
CA ARG A 199 -17.56 -0.53 -7.11
C ARG A 199 -16.17 -1.12 -6.88
N ARG A 200 -15.41 -1.31 -7.96
CA ARG A 200 -13.99 -1.70 -7.90
C ARG A 200 -13.20 -0.74 -7.02
N TYR A 201 -12.43 -1.27 -6.05
CA TYR A 201 -11.65 -0.45 -5.10
C TYR A 201 -10.56 0.39 -5.80
N PHE A 202 -10.03 -0.14 -6.90
CA PHE A 202 -9.28 0.60 -7.91
C PHE A 202 -9.96 0.39 -9.27
N SER A 203 -10.57 1.43 -9.84
CA SER A 203 -11.11 1.39 -11.21
C SER A 203 -10.01 1.68 -12.25
N GLU A 204 -10.30 1.39 -13.51
CA GLU A 204 -9.32 1.39 -14.61
C GLU A 204 -8.69 2.77 -14.85
N ALA A 205 -9.51 3.84 -14.88
CA ALA A 205 -9.02 5.21 -15.08
C ALA A 205 -8.07 5.67 -13.95
N PRO A 206 -8.35 5.43 -12.65
CA PRO A 206 -7.37 5.48 -11.56
C PRO A 206 -6.07 4.72 -11.85
N MET A 207 -6.15 3.43 -12.21
CA MET A 207 -4.97 2.59 -12.42
C MET A 207 -4.08 3.04 -13.59
N LEU A 208 -4.62 3.71 -14.61
CA LEU A 208 -3.86 4.16 -15.78
C LEU A 208 -2.80 5.24 -15.43
N GLU A 209 -3.11 6.19 -14.55
CA GLU A 209 -2.15 7.23 -14.11
C GLU A 209 -1.01 6.62 -13.28
N LEU A 210 -1.30 5.56 -12.53
CA LEU A 210 -0.25 4.80 -11.83
C LEU A 210 0.66 4.04 -12.82
N ALA A 211 0.14 3.65 -13.98
CA ALA A 211 0.97 3.05 -15.04
C ALA A 211 1.83 4.10 -15.75
N THR A 212 1.31 5.31 -16.02
CA THR A 212 2.09 6.39 -16.66
C THR A 212 3.18 6.98 -15.75
N MET A 213 3.00 6.96 -14.43
CA MET A 213 4.08 7.27 -13.48
C MET A 213 5.27 6.30 -13.56
N ASN A 214 4.99 5.03 -13.86
CA ASN A 214 5.96 3.94 -13.85
C ASN A 214 6.73 3.80 -15.16
N ASN A 215 6.17 4.32 -16.24
CA ASN A 215 6.72 4.28 -17.57
C ASN A 215 6.63 5.70 -18.13
N PRO A 216 7.63 6.57 -17.88
CA PRO A 216 7.68 7.85 -18.57
C PRO A 216 7.65 7.53 -20.05
N ILE A 217 6.70 8.14 -20.76
CA ILE A 217 6.62 8.02 -22.21
C ILE A 217 7.96 8.51 -22.74
N GLU A 218 8.78 7.61 -23.29
CA GLU A 218 9.79 8.01 -24.25
C GLU A 218 9.01 8.70 -25.35
N VAL A 219 9.09 10.04 -25.37
CA VAL A 219 8.65 10.82 -26.51
C VAL A 219 9.64 10.45 -27.61
N ILE A 220 9.28 9.42 -28.38
CA ILE A 220 9.96 9.10 -29.62
C ILE A 220 9.67 10.30 -30.51
N ASP A 221 10.66 11.17 -30.67
CA ASP A 221 10.56 12.32 -31.57
C ASP A 221 10.08 11.83 -32.94
N GLU A 222 9.05 12.50 -33.47
CA GLU A 222 8.35 12.11 -34.69
C GLU A 222 9.20 12.45 -35.93
N ALA A 223 10.30 11.71 -36.13
CA ALA A 223 11.28 11.96 -37.17
C ALA A 223 12.10 10.71 -37.60
N VAL A 224 11.47 9.54 -37.72
CA VAL A 224 12.03 8.43 -38.53
C VAL A 224 11.00 7.92 -39.53
N ILE A 225 10.79 8.71 -40.59
CA ILE A 225 10.17 8.21 -41.81
C ILE A 225 11.17 7.25 -42.46
N LEU A 226 10.86 5.96 -42.47
CA LEU A 226 11.63 4.95 -43.21
C LEU A 226 11.53 5.25 -44.72
N PRO A 227 12.65 5.51 -45.44
CA PRO A 227 12.58 5.90 -46.85
C PRO A 227 12.11 4.81 -47.83
N GLU A 228 12.01 3.55 -47.39
CA GLU A 228 11.79 2.39 -48.27
C GLU A 228 10.32 2.06 -48.60
N LEU A 229 9.34 2.83 -48.11
CA LEU A 229 7.91 2.65 -48.47
C LEU A 229 7.35 3.77 -49.37
N ALA A 230 8.22 4.64 -49.91
CA ALA A 230 7.86 5.62 -50.94
C ALA A 230 8.20 5.15 -52.38
N ALA A 231 8.60 3.88 -52.54
CA ALA A 231 9.04 3.29 -53.81
C ALA A 231 8.42 1.90 -54.04
N ALA A 232 7.09 1.85 -54.16
CA ALA A 232 6.31 0.69 -54.62
C ALA A 232 5.05 1.18 -55.37
#